data_AF-A0A538ISI2-F1
#
_entry.id   AF-A0A538ISI2-F1
#
_cell.length_a   1.000
_cell.length_b   1.000
_cell.length_c   1.000
_cell.angle_alpha   90.00
_cell.angle_beta   90.00
_cell.angle_gamma   90.00
#
_symmetry.space_group_name_H-M   'P 1'
#
loop_
_entity.id
_entity.type
_entity.pdbx_description
1 polymer ?
#
loop_
_entity_poly.entity_id
_entity_poly.type
_entity_poly.pdbx_seq_one_letter_code
_entity_poly.pdbx_strand_id
1 'polypeptide(L)'
;MPHRFRPRLTFANVTSVSALFIALGGSAYAVTELPKNSVGTKQLKDSAVTTTKIKNGAVTGAKIKLSTLGTVPNASSANNARSLGGLTPGAFQQRVRWAIVTGDGTIAAQSGGITNSGHDLYLNPGSDLLNFGSSQAGKAIIATPNGDSNGEESASLCGGTSNPGGINCTGGSVPPGTNDTSHILVTSGQFDGFATNQTYYVAVIG
;
A
#
# COMPACT_ATOMS: atom_id res chain seq x y z
N MET A 1 45.40 90.18 19.82
CA MET A 1 44.11 90.77 19.38
C MET A 1 43.31 89.67 18.67
N PRO A 2 42.15 89.23 19.17
CA PRO A 2 41.43 88.10 18.58
C PRO A 2 40.68 88.52 17.31
N HIS A 3 40.80 87.73 16.25
CA HIS A 3 40.12 87.96 14.98
C HIS A 3 38.65 87.53 15.10
N ARG A 4 37.76 88.52 14.99
CA ARG A 4 36.30 88.38 15.11
C ARG A 4 35.74 87.92 13.76
N PHE A 5 35.41 86.63 13.62
CA PHE A 5 34.73 86.10 12.44
C PHE A 5 33.39 86.83 12.24
N ARG A 6 33.15 87.36 11.03
CA ARG A 6 31.94 88.11 10.69
C ARG A 6 30.75 87.15 10.50
N PRO A 7 29.62 87.34 11.20
CA PRO A 7 28.54 86.36 11.30
C PRO A 7 27.44 86.60 10.27
N ARG A 8 27.77 86.67 8.97
CA ARG A 8 26.74 86.80 7.94
C ARG A 8 26.93 85.75 6.84
N LEU A 9 26.17 84.67 6.97
CA LEU A 9 25.95 83.71 5.89
C LEU A 9 25.27 84.48 4.75
N THR A 10 25.97 84.66 3.63
CA THR A 10 25.39 85.26 2.43
C THR A 10 24.41 84.27 1.81
N PHE A 11 23.33 84.79 1.21
CA PHE A 11 22.32 83.99 0.52
C PHE A 11 22.95 82.96 -0.45
N ALA A 12 24.04 83.36 -1.13
CA ALA A 12 24.82 82.52 -2.04
C ALA A 12 25.38 81.24 -1.40
N ASN A 13 25.87 81.32 -0.16
CA ASN A 13 26.41 80.13 0.52
C ASN A 13 25.30 79.16 0.93
N VAL A 14 24.14 79.68 1.34
CA VAL A 14 22.98 78.84 1.67
C VAL A 14 22.48 78.12 0.42
N THR A 15 22.29 78.84 -0.69
CA THR A 15 21.82 78.24 -1.94
C THR A 15 22.82 77.26 -2.54
N SER A 16 24.14 77.55 -2.45
CA SER A 16 25.19 76.66 -2.95
C SER A 16 25.22 75.33 -2.19
N VAL A 17 25.10 75.37 -0.86
CA VAL A 17 25.03 74.16 -0.04
C VAL A 17 23.72 73.40 -0.32
N SER A 18 22.57 74.06 -0.39
CA SER A 18 21.30 73.39 -0.73
C SER A 18 21.32 72.74 -2.11
N ALA A 19 21.85 73.42 -3.13
CA ALA A 19 21.97 72.87 -4.47
C ALA A 19 22.89 71.65 -4.51
N LEU A 20 24.02 71.68 -3.78
CA LEU A 20 24.92 70.56 -3.65
C LEU A 20 24.26 69.36 -2.95
N PHE A 21 23.48 69.61 -1.88
CA PHE A 21 22.71 68.56 -1.20
C PHE A 21 21.64 67.93 -2.09
N ILE A 22 20.95 68.72 -2.93
CA ILE A 22 19.94 68.19 -3.86
C ILE A 22 20.60 67.41 -5.00
N ALA A 23 21.71 67.91 -5.55
CA ALA A 23 22.48 67.23 -6.58
C ALA A 23 23.06 65.88 -6.10
N LEU A 24 23.46 65.79 -4.84
CA LEU A 24 23.93 64.55 -4.19
C LEU A 24 22.78 63.67 -3.66
N GLY A 25 21.63 64.26 -3.34
CA GLY A 25 20.48 63.57 -2.76
C GLY A 25 19.57 62.88 -3.78
N GLY A 26 19.68 63.20 -5.07
CA GLY A 26 18.76 62.74 -6.12
C GLY A 26 18.82 61.26 -6.51
N SER A 27 19.82 60.49 -6.03
CA SER A 27 20.05 59.11 -6.49
C SER A 27 19.70 58.00 -5.49
N ALA A 28 19.25 58.35 -4.28
CA ALA A 28 18.91 57.37 -3.24
C ALA A 28 17.40 57.15 -3.12
N TYR A 29 16.76 56.64 -4.18
CA TYR A 29 15.42 56.09 -4.05
C TYR A 29 15.50 54.74 -3.33
N ALA A 30 15.41 54.77 -2.01
CA ALA A 30 15.09 53.58 -1.24
C ALA A 30 13.62 53.24 -1.49
N VAL A 31 13.36 52.35 -2.46
CA VAL A 31 12.03 51.80 -2.66
C VAL A 31 11.76 50.84 -1.50
N THR A 32 11.03 51.33 -0.50
CA THR A 32 10.65 50.55 0.69
C THR A 32 9.66 49.44 0.36
N GLU A 33 8.81 49.66 -0.66
CA GLU A 33 7.89 48.65 -1.18
C GLU A 33 7.85 48.70 -2.70
N LEU A 34 8.19 47.57 -3.33
CA LEU A 34 8.04 47.41 -4.77
C LEU A 34 6.58 47.10 -5.11
N PRO A 35 6.06 47.63 -6.24
CA PRO A 35 4.74 47.22 -6.72
C PRO A 35 4.70 45.70 -6.94
N LYS A 36 3.52 45.11 -6.77
CA LYS A 36 3.32 43.66 -6.97
C LYS A 36 3.73 43.27 -8.39
N ASN A 37 4.42 42.13 -8.52
CA ASN A 37 4.91 41.58 -9.80
C ASN A 37 6.01 42.41 -10.49
N SER A 38 6.65 43.36 -9.80
CA SER A 38 7.75 44.16 -10.37
C SER A 38 9.13 43.53 -10.24
N VAL A 39 9.24 42.31 -9.70
CA VAL A 39 10.49 41.54 -9.60
C VAL A 39 10.41 40.30 -10.50
N GLY A 40 11.05 40.36 -11.65
CA GLY A 40 11.28 39.25 -12.57
C GLY A 40 12.66 38.63 -12.40
N THR A 41 12.94 37.62 -13.21
CA THR A 41 14.18 36.80 -13.13
C THR A 41 15.45 37.62 -13.30
N LYS A 42 15.47 38.61 -14.20
CA LYS A 42 16.64 39.48 -14.44
C LYS A 42 17.05 40.34 -13.23
N GLN A 43 16.13 40.57 -12.29
CA GLN A 43 16.39 41.33 -11.07
C GLN A 43 16.88 40.44 -9.92
N LEU A 44 16.80 39.12 -10.07
CA LEU A 44 17.27 38.15 -9.11
C LEU A 44 18.66 37.65 -9.53
N LYS A 45 19.65 37.87 -8.68
CA LYS A 45 20.97 37.25 -8.85
C LYS A 45 20.88 35.76 -8.52
N ASP A 46 21.80 34.97 -9.05
CA ASP A 46 21.92 33.56 -8.71
C ASP A 46 22.06 33.38 -7.19
N SER A 47 21.35 32.38 -6.65
CA SER A 47 21.29 32.10 -5.21
C SER A 47 20.76 33.24 -4.33
N ALA A 48 20.11 34.26 -4.90
CA ALA A 48 19.53 35.36 -4.12
C ALA A 48 18.37 34.92 -3.22
N VAL A 49 17.67 33.84 -3.57
CA VAL A 49 16.53 33.30 -2.82
C VAL A 49 17.02 32.13 -1.96
N THR A 50 17.36 32.43 -0.70
CA THR A 50 17.77 31.44 0.31
C THR A 50 16.57 30.92 1.09
N THR A 51 16.73 29.81 1.80
CA THR A 51 15.69 29.20 2.64
C THR A 51 15.11 30.19 3.66
N THR A 52 15.95 30.99 4.30
CA THR A 52 15.55 32.03 5.26
C THR A 52 14.72 33.16 4.67
N LYS A 53 14.77 33.36 3.34
CA LYS A 53 13.95 34.36 2.62
C LYS A 53 12.60 33.81 2.17
N ILE A 54 12.40 32.49 2.27
CA ILE A 54 11.15 31.82 1.91
C ILE A 54 10.35 31.61 3.19
N LYS A 55 9.15 32.20 3.27
CA LYS A 55 8.23 31.92 4.37
C LYS A 55 7.79 30.46 4.35
N ASN A 56 7.62 29.86 5.53
CA ASN A 56 7.08 28.50 5.66
C ASN A 56 5.72 28.40 4.94
N GLY A 57 5.55 27.34 4.14
CA GLY A 57 4.34 27.12 3.33
C GLY A 57 4.23 27.99 2.08
N ALA A 58 5.21 28.86 1.77
CA ALA A 58 5.15 29.68 0.57
C ALA A 58 5.26 28.87 -0.73
N VAL A 59 5.99 27.75 -0.72
CA VAL A 59 6.13 26.82 -1.85
C VAL A 59 5.24 25.62 -1.59
N THR A 60 4.07 25.60 -2.23
CA THR A 60 3.10 24.51 -2.13
C THR A 60 3.22 23.55 -3.30
N GLY A 61 2.62 22.35 -3.20
CA GLY A 61 2.63 21.37 -4.30
C GLY A 61 2.09 21.94 -5.63
N ALA A 62 1.10 22.84 -5.58
CA ALA A 62 0.56 23.50 -6.77
C ALA A 62 1.54 24.46 -7.47
N LYS A 63 2.58 24.93 -6.75
CA LYS A 63 3.63 25.81 -7.30
C LYS A 63 4.82 25.03 -7.83
N ILE A 64 4.84 23.71 -7.64
CA ILE A 64 5.92 22.83 -8.07
C ILE A 64 5.43 22.04 -9.28
N LYS A 65 6.27 21.93 -10.30
CA LYS A 65 6.03 20.98 -11.39
C LYS A 65 6.44 19.59 -10.92
N LEU A 66 5.50 18.81 -10.40
CA LEU A 66 5.80 17.50 -9.78
C LEU A 66 6.57 16.55 -10.73
N SER A 67 6.33 16.64 -12.04
CA SER A 67 6.99 15.78 -13.04
C SER A 67 8.50 16.01 -13.18
N THR A 68 9.05 17.07 -12.61
CA THR A 68 10.50 17.36 -12.65
C THR A 68 11.21 16.94 -11.37
N LEU A 69 10.48 16.41 -10.38
CA LEU A 69 11.08 15.89 -9.15
C LEU A 69 11.60 14.47 -9.38
N GLY A 70 12.80 14.19 -8.87
CA GLY A 70 13.32 12.83 -8.79
C GLY A 70 12.62 12.02 -7.68
N THR A 71 13.10 10.79 -7.47
CA THR A 71 12.60 9.92 -6.40
C THR A 71 12.77 10.58 -5.03
N VAL A 72 11.68 10.69 -4.27
CA VAL A 72 11.69 11.18 -2.89
C VAL A 72 12.21 10.05 -1.98
N PRO A 73 13.40 10.18 -1.35
CA PRO A 73 14.02 9.05 -0.64
C PRO A 73 13.25 8.58 0.60
N ASN A 74 12.46 9.46 1.22
CA ASN A 74 11.68 9.17 2.43
C ASN A 74 10.22 9.61 2.25
N ALA A 75 9.47 8.88 1.43
CA ALA A 75 8.01 9.00 1.36
C ALA A 75 7.35 8.02 2.35
N SER A 76 7.61 8.18 3.65
CA SER A 76 7.13 7.29 4.72
C SER A 76 5.60 7.27 4.89
N SER A 77 4.89 8.19 4.23
CA SER A 77 3.45 8.41 4.31
C SER A 77 2.79 8.72 2.96
N ALA A 78 3.29 8.16 1.85
CA ALA A 78 2.46 8.15 0.65
C ALA A 78 1.25 7.23 0.88
N ASN A 79 0.03 7.71 0.61
CA ASN A 79 -1.22 6.96 0.82
C ASN A 79 -1.21 5.57 0.16
N ASN A 80 -0.42 5.40 -0.91
CA ASN A 80 -0.29 4.15 -1.65
C ASN A 80 1.04 3.40 -1.40
N ALA A 81 1.93 3.87 -0.52
CA ALA A 81 3.20 3.17 -0.26
C ALA A 81 3.03 1.95 0.66
N ARG A 82 1.98 1.90 1.48
CA ARG A 82 1.63 0.74 2.32
C ARG A 82 0.63 -0.21 1.65
N SER A 83 0.23 0.11 0.42
CA SER A 83 -0.96 -0.45 -0.19
C SER A 83 -0.70 -0.71 -1.67
N LEU A 84 -0.72 -1.96 -2.12
CA LEU A 84 -0.67 -2.29 -3.54
C LEU A 84 -2.04 -1.97 -4.18
N GLY A 85 -2.32 -0.69 -4.41
CA GLY A 85 -3.63 -0.23 -4.87
C GLY A 85 -4.69 -0.14 -3.76
N GLY A 86 -4.29 0.27 -2.55
CA GLY A 86 -5.22 0.42 -1.41
C GLY A 86 -5.37 -0.82 -0.50
N LEU A 87 -4.72 -1.95 -0.82
CA LEU A 87 -4.76 -3.18 -0.02
C LEU A 87 -3.41 -3.47 0.66
N THR A 88 -3.45 -3.86 1.94
CA THR A 88 -2.24 -4.28 2.68
C THR A 88 -1.68 -5.60 2.14
N PRO A 89 -0.38 -5.88 2.24
CA PRO A 89 0.20 -7.16 1.79
C PRO A 89 -0.47 -8.40 2.40
N GLY A 90 -0.93 -8.32 3.66
CA GLY A 90 -1.67 -9.39 4.31
C GLY A 90 -3.05 -9.69 3.68
N ALA A 91 -3.67 -8.72 2.99
CA ALA A 91 -4.91 -8.94 2.27
C ALA A 91 -4.74 -9.87 1.05
N PHE A 92 -3.53 -9.96 0.50
CA PHE A 92 -3.22 -10.91 -0.59
C PHE A 92 -2.90 -12.30 -0.06
N GLN A 93 -2.32 -12.42 1.14
CA GLN A 93 -2.11 -13.72 1.79
C GLN A 93 -3.44 -14.44 2.09
N GLN A 94 -4.52 -13.71 2.37
CA GLN A 94 -5.83 -14.33 2.61
C GLN A 94 -6.56 -14.80 1.34
N ARG A 95 -6.09 -14.42 0.14
CA ARG A 95 -6.69 -14.84 -1.14
C ARG A 95 -6.29 -16.25 -1.57
N VAL A 96 -5.15 -16.73 -1.09
CA VAL A 96 -4.70 -18.11 -1.30
C VAL A 96 -4.64 -18.78 0.06
N ARG A 97 -5.65 -19.60 0.36
CA ARG A 97 -5.62 -20.45 1.55
C ARG A 97 -5.15 -21.83 1.17
N TRP A 98 -4.16 -22.35 1.87
CA TRP A 98 -3.58 -23.65 1.57
C TRP A 98 -3.33 -24.46 2.82
N ALA A 99 -3.36 -25.78 2.68
CA ALA A 99 -2.94 -26.73 3.70
C ALA A 99 -2.19 -27.90 3.06
N ILE A 100 -1.27 -28.48 3.84
CA ILE A 100 -0.68 -29.79 3.59
C ILE A 100 -1.30 -30.71 4.62
N VAL A 101 -1.95 -31.77 4.15
CA VAL A 101 -2.59 -32.77 5.00
C VAL A 101 -1.87 -34.09 4.79
N THR A 102 -1.46 -34.73 5.88
CA THR A 102 -0.81 -36.05 5.84
C THR A 102 -1.84 -37.15 5.73
N GLY A 103 -1.40 -38.36 5.35
CA GLY A 103 -2.32 -39.50 5.17
C GLY A 103 -3.11 -39.90 6.43
N ASP A 104 -2.74 -39.44 7.63
CA ASP A 104 -3.54 -39.64 8.85
C ASP A 104 -4.57 -38.52 9.09
N GLY A 105 -4.76 -37.60 8.14
CA GLY A 105 -5.65 -36.45 8.24
C GLY A 105 -5.08 -35.26 9.02
N THR A 106 -3.83 -35.36 9.51
CA THR A 106 -3.19 -34.28 10.27
C THR A 106 -2.78 -33.13 9.33
N ILE A 107 -3.07 -31.88 9.72
CA ILE A 107 -2.60 -30.70 8.97
C ILE A 107 -1.13 -30.44 9.33
N ALA A 108 -0.21 -30.84 8.45
CA ALA A 108 1.23 -30.68 8.64
C ALA A 108 1.68 -29.21 8.51
N ALA A 109 1.04 -28.44 7.63
CA ALA A 109 1.28 -27.01 7.48
C ALA A 109 0.08 -26.33 6.82
N GLN A 110 -0.11 -25.03 7.05
CA GLN A 110 -1.23 -24.28 6.46
C GLN A 110 -1.00 -22.77 6.44
N SER A 111 -1.79 -22.06 5.63
CA SER A 111 -1.90 -20.60 5.61
C SER A 111 -2.61 -20.00 6.83
N GLY A 112 -3.27 -20.82 7.65
CA GLY A 112 -3.97 -20.41 8.87
C GLY A 112 -5.50 -20.51 8.78
N GLY A 113 -6.13 -20.87 9.90
CA GLY A 113 -7.59 -20.94 10.07
C GLY A 113 -8.26 -22.15 9.41
N ILE A 114 -7.48 -23.15 8.99
CA ILE A 114 -7.98 -24.40 8.40
C ILE A 114 -7.95 -25.50 9.47
N THR A 115 -9.01 -26.28 9.58
CA THR A 115 -9.10 -27.44 10.48
C THR A 115 -9.61 -28.66 9.73
N ASN A 116 -9.18 -29.86 10.15
CA ASN A 116 -9.79 -31.10 9.66
C ASN A 116 -10.95 -31.47 10.59
N SER A 117 -12.15 -31.53 10.01
CA SER A 117 -13.40 -31.83 10.70
C SER A 117 -13.76 -33.31 10.66
N GLY A 118 -13.06 -34.12 9.85
CA GLY A 118 -13.25 -35.57 9.81
C GLY A 118 -12.30 -36.23 8.82
N HIS A 119 -11.74 -37.36 9.23
CA HIS A 119 -10.79 -38.16 8.48
C HIS A 119 -11.32 -39.58 8.26
N ASP A 120 -10.99 -40.18 7.12
CA ASP A 120 -11.43 -41.51 6.69
C ASP A 120 -12.96 -41.68 6.76
N LEU A 121 -13.67 -40.74 6.15
CA LEU A 121 -15.12 -40.69 6.23
C LEU A 121 -15.74 -41.81 5.37
N TYR A 122 -16.71 -42.56 5.91
CA TYR A 122 -17.33 -43.76 5.31
C TYR A 122 -17.93 -43.59 3.89
N LEU A 123 -17.93 -42.38 3.36
CA LEU A 123 -18.32 -42.07 1.99
C LEU A 123 -17.29 -42.58 0.96
N ASN A 124 -16.01 -42.66 1.34
CA ASN A 124 -14.90 -43.34 0.65
C ASN A 124 -13.73 -43.44 1.67
N PRO A 125 -13.08 -44.61 1.87
CA PRO A 125 -11.82 -44.62 2.61
C PRO A 125 -10.86 -43.59 1.99
N GLY A 126 -9.92 -42.99 2.72
CA GLY A 126 -9.04 -41.98 2.09
C GLY A 126 -9.66 -40.59 1.91
N SER A 127 -10.72 -40.23 2.65
CA SER A 127 -11.37 -38.91 2.55
C SER A 127 -11.20 -38.05 3.79
N ASP A 128 -10.98 -36.75 3.56
CA ASP A 128 -10.83 -35.73 4.59
C ASP A 128 -11.83 -34.58 4.38
N LEU A 129 -12.34 -34.03 5.47
CA LEU A 129 -13.26 -32.91 5.45
C LEU A 129 -12.62 -31.68 6.07
N LEU A 130 -12.16 -30.75 5.23
CA LEU A 130 -11.43 -29.57 5.66
C LEU A 130 -12.35 -28.37 5.79
N ASN A 131 -12.32 -27.72 6.95
CA ASN A 131 -13.03 -26.49 7.23
C ASN A 131 -12.09 -25.30 7.04
N PHE A 132 -12.44 -24.38 6.14
CA PHE A 132 -11.68 -23.18 5.85
C PHE A 132 -12.15 -21.96 6.66
N GLY A 133 -13.07 -22.12 7.61
CA GLY A 133 -13.56 -21.08 8.51
C GLY A 133 -14.39 -19.97 7.85
N SER A 134 -14.66 -20.07 6.55
CA SER A 134 -15.43 -19.11 5.77
C SER A 134 -15.87 -19.74 4.44
N SER A 135 -16.87 -19.14 3.79
CA SER A 135 -17.35 -19.64 2.51
C SER A 135 -16.26 -19.61 1.42
N GLN A 136 -16.10 -20.73 0.71
CA GLN A 136 -15.24 -20.89 -0.46
C GLN A 136 -16.04 -20.91 -1.77
N ALA A 137 -17.32 -20.52 -1.72
CA ALA A 137 -18.18 -20.43 -2.89
C ALA A 137 -17.57 -19.56 -3.99
N GLY A 138 -17.55 -20.05 -5.23
CA GLY A 138 -17.05 -19.31 -6.39
C GLY A 138 -15.52 -19.16 -6.46
N LYS A 139 -14.77 -19.87 -5.61
CA LYS A 139 -13.30 -19.91 -5.65
C LYS A 139 -12.81 -21.17 -6.37
N ALA A 140 -11.62 -21.09 -6.95
CA ALA A 140 -10.96 -22.26 -7.51
C ALA A 140 -10.38 -23.11 -6.37
N ILE A 141 -10.65 -24.41 -6.40
CA ILE A 141 -10.13 -25.38 -5.43
C ILE A 141 -9.21 -26.33 -6.20
N ILE A 142 -8.00 -26.55 -5.68
CA ILE A 142 -7.01 -27.42 -6.27
C ILE A 142 -6.53 -28.35 -5.16
N ALA A 143 -6.54 -29.66 -5.42
CA ALA A 143 -5.83 -30.62 -4.61
C ALA A 143 -4.84 -31.39 -5.48
N THR A 144 -3.65 -31.65 -4.95
CA THR A 144 -2.60 -32.38 -5.65
C THR A 144 -1.93 -33.34 -4.68
N PRO A 145 -1.64 -34.58 -5.11
CA PRO A 145 -0.95 -35.54 -4.27
C PRO A 145 0.47 -35.07 -3.95
N ASN A 146 0.98 -35.46 -2.79
CA ASN A 146 2.35 -35.25 -2.35
C ASN A 146 3.07 -36.60 -2.23
N GLY A 147 3.59 -37.12 -3.34
CA GLY A 147 4.30 -38.40 -3.38
C GLY A 147 4.51 -38.96 -4.79
N ASP A 148 5.15 -40.13 -4.85
CA ASP A 148 5.47 -40.95 -6.02
C ASP A 148 4.39 -42.00 -6.36
N SER A 149 3.31 -42.00 -5.60
CA SER A 149 2.15 -42.86 -5.85
C SER A 149 1.36 -42.31 -7.04
N ASN A 150 0.80 -43.19 -7.86
CA ASN A 150 -0.15 -42.83 -8.92
C ASN A 150 -1.49 -42.39 -8.29
N GLY A 151 -1.45 -41.43 -7.37
CA GLY A 151 -2.59 -40.95 -6.61
C GLY A 151 -3.35 -39.87 -7.36
N GLU A 152 -4.66 -39.92 -7.27
CA GLU A 152 -5.54 -38.84 -7.69
C GLU A 152 -6.12 -38.17 -6.44
N GLU A 153 -6.06 -36.84 -6.40
CA GLU A 153 -6.69 -36.05 -5.35
C GLU A 153 -7.85 -35.28 -5.96
N SER A 154 -9.05 -35.54 -5.45
CA SER A 154 -10.24 -34.80 -5.85
C SER A 154 -10.72 -33.95 -4.69
N ALA A 155 -10.88 -32.64 -4.91
CA ALA A 155 -11.42 -31.73 -3.92
C ALA A 155 -12.75 -31.14 -4.40
N SER A 156 -13.78 -31.26 -3.57
CA SER A 156 -15.13 -30.79 -3.86
C SER A 156 -15.65 -29.94 -2.71
N LEU A 157 -16.29 -28.82 -3.03
CA LEU A 157 -16.94 -27.96 -2.04
C LEU A 157 -18.19 -28.66 -1.48
N CYS A 158 -18.44 -28.56 -0.19
CA CYS A 158 -19.69 -29.03 0.43
C CYS A 158 -20.83 -27.99 0.30
N GLY A 159 -22.06 -28.39 0.61
CA GLY A 159 -23.24 -27.49 0.59
C GLY A 159 -24.34 -27.86 -0.43
N GLY A 160 -24.19 -28.98 -1.14
CA GLY A 160 -25.20 -29.54 -2.03
C GLY A 160 -25.64 -28.62 -3.18
N THR A 161 -26.90 -28.75 -3.61
CA THR A 161 -27.47 -28.05 -4.79
C THR A 161 -27.70 -26.54 -4.59
N SER A 162 -27.44 -26.01 -3.40
CA SER A 162 -27.76 -24.63 -3.01
C SER A 162 -26.68 -23.61 -3.40
N ASN A 163 -25.57 -24.07 -3.96
CA ASN A 163 -24.37 -23.27 -4.22
C ASN A 163 -23.74 -23.72 -5.55
N PRO A 164 -23.14 -22.84 -6.37
CA PRO A 164 -22.64 -23.24 -7.69
C PRO A 164 -21.45 -24.20 -7.51
N GLY A 165 -21.69 -25.51 -7.65
CA GLY A 165 -20.66 -26.55 -7.72
C GLY A 165 -20.39 -27.35 -6.42
N GLY A 166 -21.30 -27.36 -5.43
CA GLY A 166 -21.13 -28.15 -4.21
C GLY A 166 -21.65 -29.59 -4.30
N ILE A 167 -20.96 -30.54 -3.67
CA ILE A 167 -21.45 -31.90 -3.40
C ILE A 167 -22.22 -31.96 -2.07
N ASN A 168 -22.97 -33.03 -1.85
CA ASN A 168 -23.67 -33.26 -0.59
C ASN A 168 -22.76 -34.02 0.39
N CYS A 169 -22.22 -33.33 1.38
CA CYS A 169 -21.38 -33.89 2.44
C CYS A 169 -22.24 -34.26 3.65
N THR A 170 -23.16 -35.23 3.48
CA THR A 170 -24.02 -35.72 4.57
C THR A 170 -24.02 -37.25 4.62
N GLY A 171 -24.24 -37.80 5.82
CA GLY A 171 -24.30 -39.25 6.06
C GLY A 171 -22.99 -39.88 6.53
N GLY A 172 -23.01 -41.18 6.84
CA GLY A 172 -21.84 -41.93 7.32
C GLY A 172 -21.28 -41.38 8.65
N SER A 173 -19.96 -41.26 8.72
CA SER A 173 -19.20 -40.68 9.85
C SER A 173 -19.00 -39.15 9.75
N VAL A 174 -19.63 -38.48 8.78
CA VAL A 174 -19.53 -37.03 8.61
C VAL A 174 -20.20 -36.30 9.78
N PRO A 175 -19.52 -35.38 10.48
CA PRO A 175 -20.13 -34.64 11.58
C PRO A 175 -21.32 -33.78 11.12
N PRO A 176 -22.38 -33.66 11.93
CA PRO A 176 -23.52 -32.82 11.58
C PRO A 176 -23.12 -31.35 11.47
N GLY A 177 -23.78 -30.62 10.58
CA GLY A 177 -23.53 -29.18 10.38
C GLY A 177 -22.31 -28.85 9.53
N THR A 178 -21.69 -29.84 8.87
CA THR A 178 -20.52 -29.64 7.99
C THR A 178 -20.85 -29.59 6.50
N ASN A 179 -22.12 -29.82 6.12
CA ASN A 179 -22.58 -29.70 4.74
C ASN A 179 -22.86 -28.24 4.36
N ASP A 180 -21.81 -27.44 4.32
CA ASP A 180 -21.88 -26.02 4.00
C ASP A 180 -20.71 -25.58 3.12
N THR A 181 -20.78 -24.32 2.68
CA THR A 181 -19.80 -23.75 1.73
C THR A 181 -18.44 -23.43 2.34
N SER A 182 -18.23 -23.66 3.64
CA SER A 182 -16.95 -23.48 4.32
C SER A 182 -16.15 -24.78 4.44
N HIS A 183 -16.77 -25.91 4.14
CA HIS A 183 -16.14 -27.22 4.14
C HIS A 183 -15.83 -27.71 2.73
N ILE A 184 -14.68 -28.36 2.57
CA ILE A 184 -14.23 -29.00 1.34
C ILE A 184 -13.94 -30.46 1.66
N LEU A 185 -14.57 -31.37 0.92
CA LEU A 185 -14.24 -32.79 0.95
C LEU A 185 -13.08 -33.04 -0.01
N VAL A 186 -11.96 -33.54 0.51
CA VAL A 186 -10.84 -34.05 -0.28
C VAL A 186 -10.91 -35.56 -0.24
N THR A 187 -10.81 -36.20 -1.41
CA THR A 187 -10.77 -37.66 -1.54
C THR A 187 -9.47 -38.03 -2.24
N SER A 188 -8.68 -38.85 -1.56
CA SER A 188 -7.45 -39.45 -2.06
C SER A 188 -7.76 -40.83 -2.65
N GLY A 189 -7.39 -41.05 -3.90
CA GLY A 189 -7.65 -42.28 -4.65
C GLY A 189 -6.39 -42.84 -5.30
N GLN A 190 -6.39 -44.13 -5.61
CA GLN A 190 -5.46 -44.74 -6.57
C GLN A 190 -6.22 -45.10 -7.86
N PHE A 191 -5.53 -45.14 -9.00
CA PHE A 191 -6.14 -45.56 -10.29
C PHE A 191 -6.66 -47.02 -10.29
N ASP A 192 -6.33 -47.82 -9.27
CA ASP A 192 -6.81 -49.20 -9.09
C ASP A 192 -8.15 -49.28 -8.34
N GLY A 193 -8.74 -48.14 -7.98
CA GLY A 193 -10.07 -48.04 -7.39
C GLY A 193 -10.11 -48.23 -5.86
N PHE A 194 -8.96 -48.37 -5.19
CA PHE A 194 -8.90 -48.37 -3.73
C PHE A 194 -8.41 -47.02 -3.22
N ALA A 195 -9.23 -46.38 -2.40
CA ALA A 195 -8.88 -45.10 -1.82
C ALA A 195 -7.98 -45.33 -0.60
N THR A 196 -6.74 -44.83 -0.70
CA THR A 196 -5.73 -44.94 0.35
C THR A 196 -5.35 -43.54 0.79
N ASN A 197 -5.27 -43.38 2.09
CA ASN A 197 -4.88 -42.17 2.77
C ASN A 197 -3.46 -41.71 2.36
N GLN A 198 -3.39 -40.61 1.62
CA GLN A 198 -2.12 -40.04 1.14
C GLN A 198 -1.90 -38.62 1.64
N THR A 199 -0.64 -38.20 1.61
CA THR A 199 -0.33 -36.80 1.87
C THR A 199 -0.67 -35.99 0.63
N TYR A 200 -1.35 -34.87 0.79
CA TYR A 200 -1.73 -34.00 -0.32
C TYR A 200 -1.58 -32.52 0.04
N TYR A 201 -1.49 -31.71 -1.01
CA TYR A 201 -1.62 -30.26 -0.93
C TYR A 201 -3.03 -29.89 -1.36
N VAL A 202 -3.65 -28.97 -0.64
CA VAL A 202 -4.91 -28.34 -1.05
C VAL A 202 -4.76 -26.84 -1.00
N ALA A 203 -5.28 -26.16 -2.01
CA ALA A 203 -5.30 -24.72 -2.08
C ALA A 203 -6.64 -24.20 -2.63
N VAL A 204 -7.09 -23.09 -2.07
CA VAL A 204 -8.24 -22.33 -2.56
C VAL A 204 -7.77 -20.95 -2.98
N ILE A 205 -8.08 -20.58 -4.22
CA ILE A 205 -7.62 -19.34 -4.86
C ILE A 205 -8.85 -18.52 -5.26
N GLY A 206 -8.95 -17.28 -4.75
CA GLY A 206 -10.01 -16.33 -5.12
C GLY A 206 -10.13 -15.14 -4.18
#